data_AF-A0A1G9E9S6-F1
#
_entry.id   AF-A0A1G9E9S6-F1
#
_cell.length_a   1.000
_cell.length_b   1.000
_cell.length_c   1.000
_cell.angle_alpha   90.00
_cell.angle_beta   90.00
_cell.angle_gamma   90.00
#
_symmetry.space_group_name_H-M   'P 1'
#
loop_
_entity.id
_entity.type
_entity.pdbx_description
1 polymer ?
#
loop_
_entity_poly.entity_id
_entity_poly.type
_entity_poly.pdbx_seq_one_letter_code
_entity_poly.pdbx_strand_id
1 'polypeptide(L)'
;MSFFKLLTWNNGHMDLRYRENSYDGNLKITNVYRDNRSLDYSEINDKYASQIKRAQGAINTYRMAMLILFIGLVLLPAIVLGVVQNNILLVGAIVIYSIVAYFLVEAYNQTVINGVLYEMDQDLTGGQGTPKQKKK
;
A
#
# COMPACT_ATOMS: atom_id res chain seq x y z
N MET A 1 -0.83 15.16 6.66
CA MET A 1 -1.87 14.34 7.31
C MET A 1 -1.24 13.42 8.34
N SER A 2 -1.97 13.05 9.40
CA SER A 2 -1.44 12.14 10.43
C SER A 2 -1.44 10.69 9.93
N PHE A 3 -0.31 9.99 10.10
CA PHE A 3 -0.12 8.56 9.79
C PHE A 3 -1.26 7.70 10.34
N PHE A 4 -1.57 7.85 11.63
CA PHE A 4 -2.62 7.08 12.29
C PHE A 4 -4.02 7.35 11.72
N LYS A 5 -4.27 8.58 11.25
CA LYS A 5 -5.56 8.93 10.64
C LYS A 5 -5.80 8.18 9.34
N LEU A 6 -4.76 8.03 8.51
CA LEU A 6 -4.84 7.28 7.25
C LEU A 6 -4.80 5.78 7.47
N LEU A 7 -4.02 5.30 8.44
CA LEU A 7 -3.97 3.88 8.80
C LEU A 7 -5.32 3.35 9.29
N THR A 8 -6.04 4.14 10.08
CA THR A 8 -7.34 3.78 10.67
C THR A 8 -8.55 4.26 9.86
N TRP A 9 -8.32 4.85 8.69
CA TRP A 9 -9.41 5.36 7.86
C TRP A 9 -10.22 4.20 7.27
N ASN A 10 -11.53 4.22 7.51
CA ASN A 10 -12.46 3.24 6.97
C ASN A 10 -12.70 3.51 5.47
N ASN A 11 -12.15 2.65 4.62
CA ASN A 11 -12.29 2.69 3.17
C ASN A 11 -13.24 1.60 2.62
N GLY A 12 -14.09 1.01 3.46
CA GLY A 12 -14.94 -0.14 3.07
C GLY A 12 -15.94 0.13 1.94
N HIS A 13 -16.24 1.40 1.66
CA HIS A 13 -17.05 1.84 0.52
C HIS A 13 -16.27 1.88 -0.80
N MET A 14 -14.95 1.90 -0.75
CA MET A 14 -14.07 1.88 -1.92
C MET A 14 -13.69 0.45 -2.32
N ASP A 15 -13.68 0.21 -3.61
CA ASP A 15 -13.21 -1.03 -4.25
C ASP A 15 -12.39 -0.63 -5.47
N LEU A 16 -11.14 -0.25 -5.22
CA LEU A 16 -10.21 0.15 -6.26
C LEU A 16 -9.80 -1.09 -7.07
N ARG A 17 -10.22 -1.13 -8.32
CA ARG A 17 -9.82 -2.15 -9.30
C ARG A 17 -9.14 -1.47 -10.47
N TYR A 18 -8.04 -2.06 -10.92
CA TYR A 18 -7.31 -1.58 -12.08
C TYR A 18 -6.71 -2.75 -12.86
N ARG A 19 -6.45 -2.51 -14.14
CA ARG A 19 -5.69 -3.41 -15.01
C ARG A 19 -4.43 -2.69 -15.46
N GLU A 20 -3.31 -3.36 -15.35
CA GLU A 20 -2.08 -2.92 -15.99
C GLU A 20 -2.03 -3.52 -17.40
N ASN A 21 -1.78 -2.67 -18.40
CA ASN A 21 -1.57 -3.11 -19.76
C ASN A 21 -0.11 -3.60 -19.90
N SER A 22 0.05 -4.84 -20.37
CA SER A 22 1.36 -5.52 -20.45
C SER A 22 2.32 -4.89 -21.46
N TYR A 23 1.84 -4.07 -22.40
CA TYR A 23 2.67 -3.49 -23.46
C TYR A 23 3.31 -2.15 -23.09
N ASP A 24 2.59 -1.30 -22.36
CA ASP A 24 3.02 0.07 -22.00
C ASP A 24 3.18 0.23 -20.48
N GLY A 25 2.81 -0.78 -19.68
CA GLY A 25 2.77 -0.72 -18.23
C GLY A 25 1.79 0.33 -17.72
N ASN A 26 0.84 0.78 -18.54
CA ASN A 26 -0.12 1.79 -18.12
C ASN A 26 -1.22 1.15 -17.29
N LEU A 27 -1.49 1.80 -16.17
CA LEU A 27 -2.49 1.35 -15.21
C LEU A 27 -3.83 2.00 -15.56
N LYS A 28 -4.85 1.18 -15.78
CA LYS A 28 -6.20 1.61 -16.10
C LYS A 28 -7.15 1.22 -14.96
N ILE A 29 -7.60 2.21 -14.21
CA ILE A 29 -8.62 2.11 -13.17
C ILE A 29 -9.94 1.74 -13.83
N THR A 30 -10.53 0.63 -13.39
CA THR A 30 -11.79 0.07 -13.88
C THR A 30 -12.91 0.19 -12.86
N ASN A 31 -12.58 0.29 -11.57
CA ASN A 31 -13.55 0.56 -10.53
C ASN A 31 -12.90 1.34 -9.36
N VAL A 32 -13.71 2.12 -8.65
CA VAL A 32 -13.28 2.90 -7.47
C VAL A 32 -14.20 2.63 -6.27
N TYR A 33 -15.51 2.44 -6.49
CA TYR A 33 -16.49 2.21 -5.43
C TYR A 33 -17.19 0.87 -5.60
N ARG A 34 -17.60 0.29 -4.47
CA ARG A 34 -18.36 -0.98 -4.48
C ARG A 34 -19.73 -0.83 -5.13
N ASP A 35 -20.35 0.34 -5.04
CA ASP A 35 -21.72 0.61 -5.50
C ASP A 35 -21.85 0.84 -7.03
N ASN A 36 -20.81 0.54 -7.82
CA ASN A 36 -20.85 0.60 -9.30
C ASN A 36 -21.39 1.94 -9.85
N ARG A 37 -20.98 3.05 -9.24
CA ARG A 37 -21.42 4.42 -9.57
C ARG A 37 -20.89 4.82 -10.95
N SER A 38 -21.72 5.51 -11.75
CA SER A 38 -21.32 6.04 -13.06
C SER A 38 -20.33 7.21 -12.88
N LEU A 39 -19.05 6.90 -12.85
CA LEU A 39 -17.93 7.85 -12.76
C LEU A 39 -17.29 8.07 -14.13
N ASP A 40 -16.68 9.24 -14.33
CA ASP A 40 -15.85 9.49 -15.50
C ASP A 40 -14.46 8.86 -15.30
N TYR A 41 -14.32 7.61 -15.73
CA TYR A 41 -13.06 6.89 -15.63
C TYR A 41 -11.95 7.47 -16.51
N SER A 42 -12.25 8.35 -17.47
CA SER A 42 -11.21 9.02 -18.27
C SER A 42 -10.45 10.02 -17.41
N GLU A 43 -11.17 10.91 -16.73
CA GLU A 43 -10.60 11.93 -15.84
C GLU A 43 -9.90 11.30 -14.63
N ILE A 44 -10.48 10.23 -14.08
CA ILE A 44 -9.89 9.49 -12.96
C ILE A 44 -8.56 8.85 -13.37
N ASN A 45 -8.48 8.26 -14.56
CA ASN A 45 -7.23 7.66 -15.04
C ASN A 45 -6.14 8.71 -15.25
N ASP A 46 -6.45 9.83 -15.90
CA ASP A 46 -5.45 10.89 -16.14
C ASP A 46 -4.85 11.44 -14.84
N LYS A 47 -5.67 11.57 -13.79
CA LYS A 47 -5.23 12.14 -12.52
C LYS A 47 -4.60 11.13 -11.55
N TYR A 48 -5.15 9.93 -11.46
CA TYR A 48 -4.81 8.97 -10.38
C TYR A 48 -4.05 7.73 -10.84
N ALA A 49 -4.05 7.36 -12.12
CA ALA A 49 -3.35 6.16 -12.58
C ALA A 49 -1.84 6.22 -12.26
N SER A 50 -1.22 7.37 -12.51
CA SER A 50 0.20 7.61 -12.21
C SER A 50 0.48 7.55 -10.70
N GLN A 51 -0.43 8.08 -9.88
CA GLN A 51 -0.28 8.09 -8.42
C GLN A 51 -0.40 6.69 -7.83
N ILE A 52 -1.39 5.91 -8.29
CA ILE A 52 -1.57 4.51 -7.89
C ILE A 52 -0.36 3.67 -8.32
N LYS A 53 0.15 3.88 -9.55
CA LYS A 53 1.35 3.20 -10.04
C LYS A 53 2.58 3.53 -9.19
N ARG A 54 2.77 4.79 -8.82
CA ARG A 54 3.86 5.23 -7.92
C ARG A 54 3.70 4.63 -6.52
N ALA A 55 2.49 4.63 -5.96
CA ALA A 55 2.20 4.04 -4.65
C ALA A 55 2.50 2.54 -4.64
N GLN A 56 2.08 1.80 -5.67
CA GLN A 56 2.42 0.38 -5.81
C GLN A 56 3.92 0.15 -5.98
N GLY A 57 4.59 0.96 -6.81
CA GLY A 57 6.04 0.91 -6.97
C GLY A 57 6.75 1.13 -5.64
N ALA A 58 6.31 2.12 -4.86
CA ALA A 58 6.85 2.40 -3.53
C ALA A 58 6.61 1.24 -2.55
N ILE A 59 5.39 0.69 -2.50
CA ILE A 59 5.06 -0.46 -1.64
C ILE A 59 5.93 -1.67 -1.98
N ASN A 60 6.08 -2.02 -3.27
CA ASN A 60 6.95 -3.10 -3.69
C ASN A 60 8.42 -2.83 -3.34
N THR A 61 8.87 -1.59 -3.53
CA THR A 61 10.23 -1.17 -3.17
C THR A 61 10.46 -1.31 -1.66
N TYR A 62 9.53 -0.88 -0.81
CA TYR A 62 9.65 -1.01 0.64
C TYR A 62 9.63 -2.46 1.10
N ARG A 63 8.78 -3.30 0.49
CA ARG A 63 8.79 -4.76 0.77
C ARG A 63 10.13 -5.40 0.40
N MET A 64 10.68 -5.06 -0.76
CA MET A 64 11.99 -5.57 -1.19
C MET A 64 13.14 -5.04 -0.34
N ALA A 65 13.15 -3.74 -0.06
CA ALA A 65 14.15 -3.12 0.80
C ALA A 65 14.13 -3.74 2.21
N MET A 66 12.95 -3.95 2.79
CA MET A 66 12.80 -4.64 4.07
C MET A 66 13.37 -6.05 4.02
N LEU A 67 13.10 -6.83 2.97
CA LEU A 67 13.63 -8.19 2.83
C LEU A 67 15.17 -8.19 2.72
N ILE A 68 15.73 -7.29 1.91
CA ILE A 68 17.19 -7.16 1.76
C ILE A 68 17.84 -6.75 3.08
N LEU A 69 17.30 -5.73 3.76
CA LEU A 69 17.80 -5.25 5.05
C LEU A 69 17.65 -6.33 6.13
N PHE A 70 16.53 -7.05 6.13
CA PHE A 70 16.31 -8.15 7.07
C PHE A 70 17.34 -9.26 6.88
N ILE A 71 17.58 -9.70 5.64
CA ILE A 71 18.60 -10.72 5.37
C ILE A 71 19.99 -10.22 5.78
N GLY A 72 20.38 -9.02 5.33
CA GLY A 72 21.72 -8.49 5.52
C GLY A 72 22.04 -8.14 6.97
N LEU A 73 21.12 -7.50 7.69
CA LEU A 73 21.38 -6.91 9.01
C LEU A 73 20.84 -7.72 10.17
N VAL A 74 19.88 -8.63 9.93
CA VAL A 74 19.25 -9.41 11.00
C VAL A 74 19.56 -10.88 10.84
N LEU A 75 19.16 -11.49 9.72
CA LEU A 75 19.28 -12.93 9.50
C LEU A 75 20.74 -13.40 9.44
N LEU A 76 21.60 -12.73 8.67
CA LEU A 76 23.00 -13.13 8.53
C LEU A 76 23.77 -12.99 9.86
N PRO A 77 23.75 -11.83 10.56
CA PRO A 77 24.43 -11.71 11.85
C PRO A 77 23.88 -12.67 12.90
N ALA A 78 22.57 -12.91 12.87
CA ALA A 78 21.93 -13.88 13.74
C ALA A 78 22.43 -15.31 13.57
N ILE A 79 22.58 -15.76 12.32
CA ILE A 79 23.10 -17.10 12.03
C ILE A 79 24.54 -17.20 12.55
N VAL A 80 25.38 -16.19 12.27
CA VAL A 80 26.76 -16.16 12.75
C VAL A 80 26.82 -16.22 14.28
N LEU A 81 26.07 -15.36 14.98
CA LEU A 81 26.04 -15.32 16.44
C LEU A 81 25.40 -16.59 17.03
N GLY A 82 24.35 -17.12 16.40
CA GLY A 82 23.66 -18.32 16.85
C GLY A 82 24.54 -19.56 16.79
N VAL A 83 25.34 -19.71 15.71
CA VAL A 83 26.32 -20.80 15.59
C VAL A 83 27.47 -20.62 16.58
N VAL A 84 27.99 -19.41 16.74
CA VAL A 84 29.12 -19.13 17.66
C VAL A 84 28.73 -19.31 19.13
N GLN A 85 27.53 -18.88 19.51
CA GLN A 85 27.08 -18.89 20.90
C GLN A 85 26.22 -20.11 21.27
N ASN A 86 25.92 -20.97 20.29
CA ASN A 86 25.03 -22.14 20.41
C ASN A 86 23.71 -21.82 21.14
N ASN A 87 23.15 -20.63 20.86
CA ASN A 87 22.05 -20.05 21.63
C ASN A 87 20.75 -20.04 20.81
N ILE A 88 19.90 -21.03 21.06
CA ILE A 88 18.63 -21.20 20.34
C ILE A 88 17.57 -20.13 20.69
N LEU A 89 17.70 -19.46 21.84
CA LEU A 89 16.82 -18.34 22.21
C LEU A 89 17.00 -17.15 21.26
N LEU A 90 18.20 -16.98 20.71
CA LEU A 90 18.49 -15.91 19.76
C LEU A 90 17.61 -16.05 18.50
N VAL A 91 17.50 -17.27 17.98
CA VAL A 91 16.65 -17.60 16.83
C VAL A 91 15.18 -17.25 17.12
N GLY A 92 14.67 -17.60 18.31
CA GLY A 92 13.31 -17.26 18.72
C GLY A 92 13.05 -15.74 18.75
N ALA A 93 13.97 -14.97 19.32
CA ALA A 93 13.86 -13.51 19.37
C ALA A 93 13.83 -12.87 17.97
N ILE A 94 14.62 -13.39 17.02
CA ILE A 94 14.66 -12.90 15.64
C ILE A 94 13.36 -13.18 14.91
N VAL A 95 12.76 -14.36 15.12
CA VAL A 95 11.45 -14.68 14.52
C VAL A 95 10.41 -13.67 14.98
N ILE A 96 10.33 -13.39 16.29
CA ILE A 96 9.41 -12.38 16.83
C ILE A 96 9.70 -11.00 16.25
N TYR A 97 10.97 -10.59 16.19
CA TYR A 97 11.38 -9.32 15.60
C TYR A 97 10.94 -9.20 14.13
N SER A 98 11.11 -10.28 13.35
CA SER A 98 10.73 -10.34 11.93
C SER A 98 9.25 -10.07 11.75
N ILE A 99 8.42 -10.68 12.59
CA ILE A 99 6.96 -10.50 12.57
C ILE A 99 6.62 -9.03 12.84
N VAL A 100 7.18 -8.44 13.89
CA VAL A 100 6.93 -7.02 14.24
C VAL A 100 7.38 -6.09 13.12
N ALA A 101 8.59 -6.28 12.59
CA ALA A 101 9.13 -5.47 11.51
C ALA A 101 8.28 -5.55 10.24
N TYR A 102 7.81 -6.75 9.88
CA TYR A 102 6.89 -6.95 8.77
C TYR A 102 5.59 -6.16 8.96
N PHE A 103 4.97 -6.26 10.15
CA PHE A 103 3.74 -5.52 10.45
C PHE A 103 3.92 -3.99 10.38
N LEU A 104 5.06 -3.47 10.82
CA LEU A 104 5.35 -2.02 10.72
C LEU A 104 5.44 -1.55 9.26
N VAL A 105 6.13 -2.31 8.42
CA VAL A 105 6.23 -1.99 6.99
C VAL A 105 4.87 -2.10 6.31
N GLU A 106 4.08 -3.11 6.65
CA GLU A 106 2.75 -3.27 6.07
C GLU A 106 1.79 -2.16 6.53
N ALA A 107 1.87 -1.70 7.79
CA ALA A 107 1.13 -0.53 8.26
C ALA A 107 1.53 0.75 7.50
N TYR A 108 2.82 0.92 7.22
CA TYR A 108 3.28 2.03 6.39
C TYR A 108 2.75 1.94 4.95
N ASN A 109 2.82 0.75 4.34
CA ASN A 109 2.28 0.51 3.00
C ASN A 109 0.77 0.80 2.93
N GLN A 110 0.00 0.37 3.94
CA GLN A 110 -1.43 0.67 4.06
C GLN A 110 -1.69 2.17 4.13
N THR A 111 -0.86 2.90 4.86
CA THR A 111 -0.97 4.37 4.95
C THR A 111 -0.75 5.04 3.60
N VAL A 112 0.21 4.56 2.81
CA VAL A 112 0.50 5.09 1.46
C VAL A 112 -0.69 4.88 0.52
N ILE A 113 -1.25 3.68 0.46
CA ILE A 113 -2.40 3.41 -0.42
C ILE A 113 -3.66 4.14 0.08
N ASN A 114 -3.89 4.17 1.39
CA ASN A 114 -5.03 4.89 1.98
C ASN A 114 -4.93 6.40 1.75
N GLY A 115 -3.74 6.98 1.70
CA GLY A 115 -3.56 8.38 1.32
C GLY A 115 -4.10 8.67 -0.09
N VAL A 116 -3.70 7.85 -1.07
CA VAL A 116 -4.18 7.98 -2.46
C VAL A 116 -5.69 7.76 -2.55
N LEU A 117 -6.22 6.76 -1.86
CA LEU A 117 -7.66 6.46 -1.83
C LEU A 117 -8.45 7.59 -1.16
N TYR A 118 -7.94 8.17 -0.08
CA TYR A 118 -8.57 9.27 0.63
C TYR A 118 -8.63 10.53 -0.23
N GLU A 119 -7.54 10.88 -0.92
CA GLU A 119 -7.51 12.00 -1.87
C GLU A 119 -8.50 11.78 -3.02
N MET A 120 -8.53 10.55 -3.57
CA MET A 120 -9.48 10.18 -4.60
C MET A 120 -10.93 10.30 -4.12
N ASP A 121 -11.23 9.83 -2.91
CA ASP A 121 -12.57 9.92 -2.34
C ASP A 121 -12.99 11.37 -2.08
N GLN A 122 -12.11 12.20 -1.51
CA GLN A 122 -12.39 13.62 -1.30
C GLN A 122 -12.66 14.37 -2.61
N ASP A 123 -11.84 14.15 -3.62
CA ASP A 123 -11.96 14.83 -4.90
C ASP A 123 -13.20 14.40 -5.67
N LEU A 124 -13.48 13.10 -5.70
CA LEU A 124 -14.64 12.58 -6.38
C LEU A 124 -15.92 13.04 -5.69
N THR A 125 -15.97 12.94 -4.37
CA THR A 125 -17.17 13.24 -3.58
C THR A 125 -17.32 14.70 -3.15
N GLY A 126 -16.39 15.58 -3.54
CA GLY A 126 -16.36 16.98 -3.10
C GLY A 126 -16.28 17.14 -1.57
N GLY A 127 -15.74 16.13 -0.87
CA GLY A 127 -15.70 16.07 0.59
C GLY A 127 -17.02 15.71 1.28
N GLN A 128 -18.05 15.22 0.56
CA GLN A 128 -19.38 14.90 1.11
C GLN A 128 -19.90 13.49 0.76
N GLY A 129 -19.06 12.53 0.37
CA GLY A 129 -19.48 11.14 0.12
C GLY A 129 -20.34 10.90 -1.14
N THR A 130 -20.65 11.94 -1.93
CA THR A 130 -21.44 11.84 -3.16
C THR A 130 -20.66 12.37 -4.36
N PRO A 131 -20.32 11.54 -5.36
CA PRO A 131 -19.49 11.98 -6.46
C PRO A 131 -20.15 13.06 -7.32
N LYS A 132 -19.37 14.02 -7.83
CA LYS A 132 -19.85 14.98 -8.85
C LYS A 132 -20.30 14.21 -10.08
N GLN A 133 -21.59 13.92 -10.17
CA GLN A 133 -22.18 13.26 -11.32
C GLN A 133 -22.13 14.19 -12.53
N LYS A 134 -21.83 13.61 -13.69
CA LYS A 134 -21.88 14.28 -14.98
C LYS A 134 -23.28 14.86 -15.16
N LYS A 135 -23.41 16.19 -15.21
CA LYS A 135 -24.63 16.81 -15.73
C LYS A 135 -24.72 16.42 -17.20
N LYS A 136 -25.76 15.67 -17.55
CA LYS A 136 -26.13 15.39 -18.94
C LYS A 136 -26.39 16.68 -19.69
#